data_AF-A0A7S0NU91-F1
#
_entry.id   AF-A0A7S0NU91-F1
#
_cell.length_a   1.000
_cell.length_b   1.000
_cell.length_c   1.000
_cell.angle_alpha   90.00
_cell.angle_beta   90.00
_cell.angle_gamma   90.00
#
_symmetry.space_group_name_H-M   'P 1'
#
loop_
_entity.id
_entity.type
_entity.pdbx_description
1 polymer ?
#
loop_
_entity_poly.entity_id
_entity_poly.type
_entity_poly.pdbx_seq_one_letter_code
_entity_poly.pdbx_strand_id
1 'polypeptide(L)'
;ARAGCTPMLPAAHSSCGCAAREAGWSISCYNEEAMIEAARALHGGKCDEMVGHVPRCALPSACRMNFQIVQAHHDHCRPADVPPEASHAFHEFVGVCSECHVLRDRLCGSAGCLRSCEKVDCADLTRPQAAFDALATSANVSGCSVACGEHYALLQAYHDSCEGIEAVSVAVRDGFHRFADSCAASAGCASMSRYANPNAVEGAECQREDVRNGSKAQVR
;
A
#
# COMPACT_ATOMS: atom_id res chain seq x y z
N ALA A 1 10.79 -25.78 15.84
CA ALA A 1 10.81 -24.31 15.94
C ALA A 1 10.20 -23.75 14.67
N ARG A 2 9.05 -23.06 14.76
CA ARG A 2 8.38 -22.46 13.60
C ARG A 2 9.06 -21.12 13.31
N ALA A 3 9.73 -21.02 12.16
CA ALA A 3 10.22 -19.75 11.66
C ALA A 3 9.01 -18.91 11.24
N GLY A 4 8.61 -17.98 12.10
CA GLY A 4 7.60 -16.99 11.80
C GLY A 4 8.10 -16.06 10.71
N CYS A 5 7.17 -15.62 9.85
CA CYS A 5 7.36 -14.52 8.94
C CYS A 5 7.97 -13.36 9.72
N THR A 6 9.25 -13.08 9.49
CA THR A 6 9.89 -11.88 10.03
C THR A 6 9.26 -10.72 9.26
N PRO A 7 8.58 -9.76 9.91
CA PRO A 7 8.10 -8.58 9.22
C PRO A 7 9.29 -7.96 8.48
N MET A 8 9.11 -7.70 7.18
CA MET A 8 10.12 -7.02 6.38
C MET A 8 10.49 -5.72 7.09
N LEU A 9 11.80 -5.49 7.22
CA LEU A 9 12.41 -4.32 7.86
C LEU A 9 11.59 -3.04 7.55
N PRO A 10 11.26 -2.21 8.55
CA PRO A 10 10.47 -1.01 8.32
C PRO A 10 11.21 -0.11 7.35
N ALA A 11 10.58 0.20 6.22
CA ALA A 11 11.02 1.24 5.30
C ALA A 11 11.07 2.59 6.05
N ALA A 12 11.80 3.56 5.51
CA ALA A 12 12.04 4.88 6.10
C ALA A 12 10.78 5.74 6.36
N HIS A 13 9.57 5.20 6.10
CA HIS A 13 8.28 5.85 6.31
C HIS A 13 7.57 5.32 7.57
N SER A 14 6.95 6.23 8.32
CA SER A 14 6.11 5.89 9.46
C SER A 14 4.92 5.01 9.05
N SER A 15 4.46 4.12 9.93
CA SER A 15 3.23 3.37 9.72
C SER A 15 2.04 4.30 9.46
N CYS A 16 1.15 3.94 8.53
CA CYS A 16 -0.10 4.68 8.33
C CYS A 16 -0.99 4.66 9.58
N GLY A 17 -0.92 3.62 10.42
CA GLY A 17 -1.58 3.60 11.72
C GLY A 17 -1.04 4.67 12.67
N CYS A 18 0.24 5.05 12.54
CA CYS A 18 0.81 6.19 13.26
C CYS A 18 0.28 7.52 12.74
N ALA A 19 0.31 7.72 11.42
CA ALA A 19 -0.23 8.94 10.79
C ALA A 19 -1.72 9.13 11.14
N ALA A 20 -2.50 8.05 11.12
CA ALA A 20 -3.91 8.03 11.51
C ALA A 20 -4.12 8.49 12.95
N ARG A 21 -3.36 7.92 13.89
CA ARG A 21 -3.47 8.30 15.30
C ARG A 21 -3.06 9.75 15.54
N GLU A 22 -1.96 10.21 14.94
CA GLU A 22 -1.45 11.56 15.16
C GLU A 22 -2.40 12.64 14.62
N ALA A 23 -3.04 12.38 13.49
CA ALA A 23 -3.96 13.32 12.85
C ALA A 23 -5.45 13.07 13.20
N GLY A 24 -5.76 12.06 14.02
CA GLY A 24 -7.12 11.81 14.52
C GLY A 24 -8.09 11.20 13.50
N TRP A 25 -7.59 10.46 12.51
CA TRP A 25 -8.40 9.67 11.58
C TRP A 25 -8.19 8.16 11.79
N SER A 26 -8.96 7.32 11.10
CA SER A 26 -8.85 5.86 11.19
C SER A 26 -8.90 5.22 9.81
N ILE A 27 -8.27 4.07 9.67
CA ILE A 27 -8.31 3.25 8.46
C ILE A 27 -9.49 2.30 8.59
N SER A 28 -10.52 2.51 7.77
CA SER A 28 -11.76 1.72 7.73
C SER A 28 -12.27 1.59 6.30
N CYS A 29 -12.37 0.35 5.82
CA CYS A 29 -12.89 0.06 4.46
C CYS A 29 -14.37 0.33 4.27
N TYR A 30 -15.07 0.79 5.30
CA TYR A 30 -16.48 1.16 5.26
C TYR A 30 -16.68 2.68 5.31
N ASN A 31 -15.60 3.47 5.40
CA ASN A 31 -15.68 4.92 5.44
C ASN A 31 -15.36 5.53 4.07
N GLU A 32 -16.23 5.24 3.08
CA GLU A 32 -16.09 5.75 1.71
C GLU A 32 -16.05 7.28 1.66
N GLU A 33 -16.81 7.95 2.52
CA GLU A 33 -16.86 9.41 2.61
C GLU A 33 -15.47 9.99 2.91
N ALA A 34 -14.76 9.47 3.92
CA ALA A 34 -13.41 9.94 4.24
C ALA A 34 -12.42 9.74 3.09
N MET A 35 -12.53 8.64 2.34
CA MET A 35 -11.68 8.38 1.18
C MET A 35 -11.95 9.39 0.05
N ILE A 36 -13.23 9.65 -0.23
CA ILE A 36 -13.67 10.60 -1.26
C ILE A 36 -13.32 12.04 -0.88
N GLU A 37 -13.54 12.45 0.36
CA GLU A 37 -13.19 13.79 0.85
C GLU A 37 -11.69 14.03 0.76
N ALA A 38 -10.87 13.04 1.15
CA ALA A 38 -9.43 13.13 1.04
C ALA A 38 -8.97 13.24 -0.43
N ALA A 39 -9.56 12.46 -1.34
CA ALA A 39 -9.29 12.57 -2.78
C ALA A 39 -9.61 13.97 -3.33
N ARG A 40 -10.78 14.52 -2.99
CA ARG A 40 -11.18 15.88 -3.39
C ARG A 40 -10.26 16.94 -2.81
N ALA A 41 -9.81 16.76 -1.58
CA ALA A 41 -8.87 17.68 -0.93
C ALA A 41 -7.50 17.67 -1.62
N LEU A 42 -7.07 16.53 -2.18
CA LEU A 42 -5.84 16.47 -2.98
C LEU A 42 -5.93 17.29 -4.26
N HIS A 43 -7.00 17.09 -5.04
CA HIS A 43 -7.23 17.84 -6.28
C HIS A 43 -7.51 19.32 -6.02
N GLY A 44 -8.45 19.62 -5.11
CA GLY A 44 -8.84 21.00 -4.77
C GLY A 44 -7.72 21.78 -4.07
N GLY A 45 -6.86 21.09 -3.32
CA GLY A 45 -5.70 21.65 -2.65
C GLY A 45 -4.46 21.79 -3.53
N LYS A 46 -4.52 21.33 -4.79
CA LYS A 46 -3.42 21.33 -5.77
C LYS A 46 -2.13 20.75 -5.17
N CYS A 47 -2.25 19.53 -4.65
CA CYS A 47 -1.25 18.93 -3.79
C CYS A 47 0.02 18.47 -4.52
N ASP A 48 -0.01 18.45 -5.85
CA ASP A 48 1.07 18.21 -6.79
C ASP A 48 1.89 19.47 -7.07
N GLU A 49 1.38 20.67 -6.76
CA GLU A 49 2.12 21.92 -6.96
C GLU A 49 3.40 21.94 -6.10
N MET A 50 4.47 22.42 -6.72
CA MET A 50 5.77 22.56 -6.06
C MET A 50 5.76 23.75 -5.10
N VAL A 51 6.22 23.52 -3.87
CA VAL A 51 6.58 24.59 -2.91
C VAL A 51 8.10 24.66 -2.88
N GLY A 52 8.66 25.58 -3.67
CA GLY A 52 10.09 25.59 -3.98
C GLY A 52 10.43 24.45 -4.93
N HIS A 53 11.25 23.49 -4.47
CA HIS A 53 11.67 22.30 -5.24
C HIS A 53 11.10 20.98 -4.71
N VAL A 54 10.09 21.06 -3.85
CA VAL A 54 9.48 19.90 -3.20
C VAL A 54 7.97 19.95 -3.43
N PRO A 55 7.32 18.85 -3.82
CA PRO A 55 5.86 18.80 -3.93
C PRO A 55 5.19 19.15 -2.60
N ARG A 56 4.08 19.90 -2.64
CA ARG A 56 3.37 20.33 -1.42
C ARG A 56 3.02 19.15 -0.49
N CYS A 57 2.60 18.03 -1.08
CA CYS A 57 2.25 16.82 -0.34
C CYS A 57 3.45 16.00 0.17
N ALA A 58 4.69 16.34 -0.21
CA ALA A 58 5.89 15.77 0.37
C ALA A 58 6.35 16.51 1.65
N LEU A 59 5.65 17.59 2.02
CA LEU A 59 5.88 18.34 3.25
C LEU A 59 4.76 18.07 4.27
N PRO A 60 5.02 18.22 5.58
CA PRO A 60 3.96 18.19 6.59
C PRO A 60 2.86 19.22 6.28
N SER A 61 1.71 18.74 5.82
CA SER A 61 0.63 19.56 5.28
C SER A 61 -0.69 18.80 5.26
N ALA A 62 -1.80 19.51 5.05
CA ALA A 62 -3.08 18.88 4.76
C ALA A 62 -3.00 17.99 3.50
N CYS A 63 -2.18 18.34 2.52
CA CYS A 63 -1.94 17.52 1.34
C CYS A 63 -1.33 16.17 1.68
N ARG A 64 -0.28 16.14 2.53
CA ARG A 64 0.32 14.89 3.00
C ARG A 64 -0.70 14.03 3.75
N MET A 65 -1.47 14.63 4.66
CA MET A 65 -2.48 13.90 5.43
C MET A 65 -3.55 13.27 4.53
N ASN A 66 -4.11 14.03 3.58
CA ASN A 66 -5.13 13.51 2.68
C ASN A 66 -4.58 12.43 1.74
N PHE A 67 -3.33 12.56 1.31
CA PHE A 67 -2.67 11.50 0.55
C PHE A 67 -2.50 10.22 1.38
N GLN A 68 -2.07 10.35 2.64
CA GLN A 68 -1.93 9.21 3.55
C GLN A 68 -3.27 8.53 3.88
N ILE A 69 -4.38 9.28 3.94
CA ILE A 69 -5.73 8.70 4.05
C ILE A 69 -6.03 7.86 2.81
N VAL A 70 -5.86 8.42 1.61
CA VAL A 70 -6.11 7.73 0.34
C VAL A 70 -5.21 6.50 0.19
N GLN A 71 -3.91 6.64 0.42
CA GLN A 71 -2.93 5.55 0.39
C GLN A 71 -3.30 4.44 1.37
N ALA A 72 -3.53 4.76 2.64
CA ALA A 72 -3.78 3.73 3.65
C ALA A 72 -5.04 2.91 3.34
N HIS A 73 -6.07 3.51 2.75
CA HIS A 73 -7.25 2.78 2.32
C HIS A 73 -7.02 2.03 1.01
N HIS A 74 -6.33 2.61 0.03
CA HIS A 74 -5.96 1.90 -1.21
C HIS A 74 -5.14 0.64 -0.92
N ASP A 75 -4.12 0.78 -0.07
CA ASP A 75 -3.17 -0.28 0.26
C ASP A 75 -3.72 -1.25 1.32
N HIS A 76 -4.85 -0.97 1.94
CA HIS A 76 -5.46 -1.89 2.91
C HIS A 76 -6.76 -2.50 2.38
N CYS A 77 -7.67 -1.70 1.85
CA CYS A 77 -9.00 -2.19 1.51
C CYS A 77 -8.98 -3.07 0.28
N ARG A 78 -10.05 -3.84 0.07
CA ARG A 78 -10.21 -4.50 -1.22
C ARG A 78 -10.37 -3.42 -2.29
N PRO A 79 -9.91 -3.66 -3.52
CA PRO A 79 -10.17 -2.76 -4.64
C PRO A 79 -11.65 -2.39 -4.76
N ALA A 80 -12.56 -3.37 -4.61
CA ALA A 80 -14.01 -3.15 -4.62
C ALA A 80 -14.58 -2.33 -3.44
N ASP A 81 -13.84 -2.19 -2.34
CA ASP A 81 -14.22 -1.37 -1.17
C ASP A 81 -13.58 0.04 -1.21
N VAL A 82 -12.74 0.33 -2.22
CA VAL A 82 -12.11 1.65 -2.40
C VAL A 82 -12.87 2.40 -3.50
N PRO A 83 -13.48 3.55 -3.21
CA PRO A 83 -14.16 4.35 -4.23
C PRO A 83 -13.20 4.68 -5.41
N PRO A 84 -13.66 4.58 -6.67
CA PRO A 84 -12.80 4.86 -7.83
C PRO A 84 -12.12 6.24 -7.78
N GLU A 85 -12.80 7.25 -7.23
CA GLU A 85 -12.24 8.59 -7.03
C GLU A 85 -10.99 8.58 -6.13
N ALA A 86 -11.03 7.81 -5.03
CA ALA A 86 -9.90 7.66 -4.11
C ALA A 86 -8.79 6.81 -4.73
N SER A 87 -9.12 5.72 -5.41
CA SER A 87 -8.12 4.89 -6.11
C SER A 87 -7.36 5.67 -7.19
N HIS A 88 -8.07 6.45 -8.01
CA HIS A 88 -7.43 7.31 -9.00
C HIS A 88 -6.55 8.40 -8.36
N ALA A 89 -7.02 9.03 -7.28
CA ALA A 89 -6.19 10.00 -6.56
C ALA A 89 -4.92 9.34 -6.00
N PHE A 90 -4.98 8.11 -5.48
CA PHE A 90 -3.77 7.40 -5.08
C PHE A 90 -2.77 7.30 -6.25
N HIS A 91 -3.20 6.78 -7.41
CA HIS A 91 -2.31 6.59 -8.58
C HIS A 91 -1.78 7.90 -9.16
N GLU A 92 -2.49 9.02 -9.01
CA GLU A 92 -2.04 10.33 -9.45
C GLU A 92 -0.94 10.91 -8.56
N PHE A 93 -1.04 10.69 -7.24
CA PHE A 93 -0.20 11.35 -6.24
C PHE A 93 0.93 10.44 -5.68
N VAL A 94 0.86 9.12 -5.89
CA VAL A 94 1.91 8.18 -5.46
C VAL A 94 3.24 8.46 -6.18
N GLY A 95 4.35 8.38 -5.45
CA GLY A 95 5.68 8.76 -5.94
C GLY A 95 5.95 10.27 -5.98
N VAL A 96 4.92 11.12 -5.75
CA VAL A 96 5.05 12.58 -5.59
C VAL A 96 4.91 12.97 -4.12
N CYS A 97 3.97 12.36 -3.41
CA CYS A 97 3.64 12.67 -2.04
C CYS A 97 4.39 11.80 -1.03
N SER A 98 4.54 12.30 0.22
CA SER A 98 5.15 11.51 1.29
C SER A 98 4.24 10.38 1.71
N GLU A 99 4.71 9.15 1.53
CA GLU A 99 4.00 7.93 1.82
C GLU A 99 3.99 7.57 3.32
N CYS A 100 3.11 6.63 3.67
CA CYS A 100 3.15 5.88 4.92
C CYS A 100 3.05 4.38 4.61
N HIS A 101 3.50 3.54 5.54
CA HIS A 101 3.41 2.08 5.33
C HIS A 101 2.16 1.50 5.99
N VAL A 102 1.28 0.88 5.21
CA VAL A 102 0.18 0.07 5.75
C VAL A 102 0.65 -1.37 5.95
N LEU A 103 0.40 -1.92 7.14
CA LEU A 103 0.69 -3.32 7.42
C LEU A 103 -0.29 -4.21 6.63
N ARG A 104 0.23 -4.98 5.67
CA ARG A 104 -0.50 -6.06 4.99
C ARG A 104 0.09 -7.39 5.43
N ASP A 105 -0.66 -8.18 6.20
CA ASP A 105 -0.25 -9.53 6.53
C ASP A 105 -0.27 -10.42 5.28
N ARG A 106 0.90 -10.95 4.91
CA ARG A 106 1.03 -12.03 3.93
C ARG A 106 0.93 -13.36 4.65
N LEU A 107 -0.15 -14.10 4.39
CA LEU A 107 -0.24 -15.48 4.87
C LEU A 107 0.53 -16.40 3.92
N CYS A 108 1.80 -16.64 4.25
CA CYS A 108 2.65 -17.58 3.52
C CYS A 108 2.72 -18.95 4.21
N GLY A 109 2.76 -20.02 3.42
CA GLY A 109 2.86 -21.39 3.93
C GLY A 109 1.57 -21.97 4.52
N SER A 110 0.45 -21.24 4.45
CA SER A 110 -0.89 -21.74 4.82
C SER A 110 -1.56 -22.40 3.60
N ALA A 111 -2.47 -23.35 3.84
CA ALA A 111 -3.19 -24.05 2.77
C ALA A 111 -3.98 -23.05 1.91
N GLY A 112 -3.77 -23.06 0.59
CA GLY A 112 -4.41 -22.12 -0.34
C GLY A 112 -3.71 -20.78 -0.48
N CYS A 113 -2.44 -20.65 -0.08
CA CYS A 113 -1.64 -19.42 -0.25
C CYS A 113 -0.35 -19.71 -1.02
N LEU A 114 0.42 -18.66 -1.38
CA LEU A 114 1.76 -18.82 -1.96
C LEU A 114 2.58 -19.77 -1.09
N ARG A 115 3.16 -20.80 -1.72
CA ARG A 115 3.98 -21.82 -1.05
C ARG A 115 5.21 -21.21 -0.35
N SER A 116 5.67 -20.05 -0.81
CA SER A 116 6.74 -19.26 -0.18
C SER A 116 6.48 -17.75 -0.29
N CYS A 117 6.70 -17.02 0.80
CA CYS A 117 6.94 -15.57 0.80
C CYS A 117 8.38 -15.33 0.30
N GLU A 118 8.66 -15.66 -0.96
CA GLU A 118 9.95 -15.28 -1.52
C GLU A 118 10.02 -13.75 -1.52
N LYS A 119 11.13 -13.19 -1.02
CA LYS A 119 11.36 -11.76 -1.09
C LYS A 119 11.42 -11.38 -2.58
N VAL A 120 10.55 -10.47 -3.00
CA VAL A 120 10.63 -9.93 -4.36
C VAL A 120 11.85 -9.03 -4.50
N ASP A 121 12.54 -9.17 -5.63
CA ASP A 121 13.59 -8.27 -6.04
C ASP A 121 12.97 -7.13 -6.86
N CYS A 122 12.84 -5.96 -6.23
CA CYS A 122 12.19 -4.79 -6.84
C CYS A 122 12.97 -4.22 -8.03
N ALA A 123 14.23 -4.62 -8.24
CA ALA A 123 15.00 -4.22 -9.41
C ALA A 123 14.76 -5.14 -10.63
N ASP A 124 14.24 -6.35 -10.43
CA ASP A 124 13.96 -7.29 -11.52
C ASP A 124 12.48 -7.26 -11.94
N LEU A 125 12.21 -6.54 -13.03
CA LEU A 125 10.87 -6.43 -13.64
C LEU A 125 10.53 -7.56 -14.61
N THR A 126 11.44 -8.51 -14.85
CA THR A 126 11.23 -9.60 -15.80
C THR A 126 10.07 -10.50 -15.37
N ARG A 127 10.06 -10.88 -14.08
CA ARG A 127 9.04 -11.74 -13.48
C ARG A 127 7.63 -11.11 -13.49
N PRO A 128 7.43 -9.87 -13.02
CA PRO A 128 6.10 -9.25 -13.09
C PRO A 128 5.64 -9.00 -14.53
N GLN A 129 6.52 -8.65 -15.46
CA GLN A 129 6.13 -8.49 -16.86
C GLN A 129 5.61 -9.81 -17.47
N ALA A 130 6.32 -10.92 -17.25
CA ALA A 130 5.88 -12.23 -17.74
C ALA A 130 4.54 -12.66 -17.13
N ALA A 131 4.29 -12.36 -15.86
CA ALA A 131 3.00 -12.64 -15.21
C ALA A 131 1.87 -11.79 -15.79
N PHE A 132 2.12 -10.51 -16.08
CA PHE A 132 1.15 -9.64 -16.75
C PHE A 132 0.77 -10.17 -18.14
N ASP A 133 1.76 -10.55 -18.96
CA ASP A 133 1.53 -11.07 -20.30
C ASP A 133 0.73 -12.40 -20.26
N ALA A 134 1.02 -13.26 -19.28
CA ALA A 134 0.26 -14.49 -19.05
C ALA A 134 -1.21 -14.23 -18.65
N LEU A 135 -1.46 -13.23 -17.80
CA LEU A 135 -2.82 -12.84 -17.42
C LEU A 135 -3.58 -12.23 -18.61
N ALA A 136 -2.92 -11.38 -19.40
CA ALA A 136 -3.51 -10.71 -20.57
C ALA A 136 -3.92 -11.68 -21.69
N THR A 137 -3.27 -12.84 -21.78
CA THR A 137 -3.60 -13.91 -22.75
C THR A 137 -4.62 -14.91 -22.22
N SER A 138 -4.87 -14.93 -20.91
CA SER A 138 -5.88 -15.79 -20.30
C SER A 138 -7.29 -15.20 -20.51
N ALA A 139 -8.24 -16.00 -21.01
CA ALA A 139 -9.60 -15.56 -21.35
C ALA A 139 -10.52 -15.23 -20.14
N ASN A 140 -9.95 -14.91 -18.96
CA ASN A 140 -10.63 -15.05 -17.67
C ASN A 140 -11.03 -13.73 -17.01
N VAL A 141 -11.74 -12.87 -17.75
CA VAL A 141 -12.37 -11.66 -17.16
C VAL A 141 -13.53 -12.01 -16.20
N SER A 142 -13.98 -13.28 -16.14
CA SER A 142 -15.09 -13.72 -15.29
C SER A 142 -14.84 -14.99 -14.45
N GLY A 143 -13.59 -15.44 -14.33
CA GLY A 143 -13.26 -16.60 -13.49
C GLY A 143 -11.80 -17.01 -13.59
N CYS A 144 -10.93 -16.44 -12.76
CA CYS A 144 -9.52 -16.79 -12.75
C CYS A 144 -9.30 -18.23 -12.27
N SER A 145 -8.61 -19.04 -13.09
CA SER A 145 -8.15 -20.37 -12.69
C SER A 145 -7.07 -20.29 -11.60
N VAL A 146 -6.75 -21.41 -10.96
CA VAL A 146 -5.65 -21.48 -9.97
C VAL A 146 -4.31 -21.01 -10.57
N ALA A 147 -4.00 -21.39 -11.82
CA ALA A 147 -2.79 -20.96 -12.50
C ALA A 147 -2.77 -19.44 -12.78
N CYS A 148 -3.93 -18.87 -13.12
CA CYS A 148 -4.10 -17.42 -13.24
C CYS A 148 -3.90 -16.72 -11.88
N GLY A 149 -4.38 -17.33 -10.79
CA GLY A 149 -4.19 -16.84 -9.43
C GLY A 149 -2.71 -16.75 -9.02
N GLU A 150 -1.86 -17.69 -9.46
CA GLU A 150 -0.42 -17.65 -9.20
C GLU A 150 0.27 -16.46 -9.88
N HIS A 151 -0.11 -16.12 -11.12
CA HIS A 151 0.42 -14.95 -11.83
C HIS A 151 -0.03 -13.64 -11.17
N TYR A 152 -1.31 -13.55 -10.79
CA TYR A 152 -1.82 -12.39 -10.07
C TYR A 152 -1.15 -12.21 -8.70
N ALA A 153 -0.97 -13.30 -7.94
CA ALA A 153 -0.29 -13.25 -6.65
C ALA A 153 1.17 -12.76 -6.77
N LEU A 154 1.83 -13.03 -7.89
CA LEU A 154 3.16 -12.48 -8.17
C LEU A 154 3.11 -10.97 -8.41
N LEU A 155 2.21 -10.49 -9.26
CA LEU A 155 2.02 -9.04 -9.48
C LEU A 155 1.72 -8.31 -8.17
N GLN A 156 0.82 -8.88 -7.37
CA GLN A 156 0.48 -8.35 -6.06
C GLN A 156 1.68 -8.34 -5.10
N ALA A 157 2.52 -9.38 -5.09
CA ALA A 157 3.70 -9.40 -4.23
C ALA A 157 4.71 -8.30 -4.59
N TYR A 158 4.87 -7.98 -5.87
CA TYR A 158 5.67 -6.84 -6.31
C TYR A 158 5.02 -5.52 -5.89
N HIS A 159 3.73 -5.32 -6.21
CA HIS A 159 2.94 -4.15 -5.82
C HIS A 159 3.08 -3.86 -4.31
N ASP A 160 2.86 -4.86 -3.47
CA ASP A 160 2.81 -4.71 -2.02
C ASP A 160 4.21 -4.64 -1.35
N SER A 161 5.30 -5.02 -2.01
CA SER A 161 6.65 -4.97 -1.40
C SER A 161 7.55 -3.85 -1.92
N CYS A 162 7.28 -3.39 -3.14
CA CYS A 162 8.19 -2.52 -3.87
C CYS A 162 7.59 -1.12 -3.89
N GLU A 163 8.03 -0.30 -2.95
CA GLU A 163 7.64 1.11 -2.90
C GLU A 163 7.94 1.82 -4.22
N GLY A 164 7.00 2.64 -4.70
CA GLY A 164 7.11 3.36 -5.97
C GLY A 164 7.12 2.48 -7.23
N ILE A 165 6.95 1.16 -7.13
CA ILE A 165 6.98 0.25 -8.29
C ILE A 165 5.92 0.60 -9.35
N GLU A 166 4.79 1.14 -8.89
CA GLU A 166 3.66 1.57 -9.71
C GLU A 166 4.04 2.69 -10.70
N ALA A 167 5.01 3.53 -10.32
CA ALA A 167 5.52 4.62 -11.17
C ALA A 167 6.49 4.12 -12.24
N VAL A 168 7.09 2.94 -12.06
CA VAL A 168 8.14 2.41 -12.94
C VAL A 168 7.74 1.13 -13.69
N SER A 169 6.63 0.49 -13.33
CA SER A 169 6.13 -0.72 -13.98
C SER A 169 4.63 -0.68 -14.24
N VAL A 170 4.26 -0.50 -15.50
CA VAL A 170 2.87 -0.63 -15.97
C VAL A 170 2.33 -2.05 -15.74
N ALA A 171 3.17 -3.07 -15.84
CA ALA A 171 2.76 -4.45 -15.62
C ALA A 171 2.33 -4.70 -14.17
N VAL A 172 3.05 -4.16 -13.19
CA VAL A 172 2.66 -4.25 -11.77
C VAL A 172 1.42 -3.40 -11.51
N ARG A 173 1.43 -2.14 -11.94
CA ARG A 173 0.33 -1.18 -11.73
C ARG A 173 -0.99 -1.60 -12.36
N ASP A 174 -0.99 -1.75 -13.68
CA ASP A 174 -2.23 -2.06 -14.40
C ASP A 174 -2.60 -3.52 -14.21
N GLY A 175 -1.61 -4.42 -14.12
CA GLY A 175 -1.87 -5.83 -13.94
C GLY A 175 -2.54 -6.16 -12.61
N PHE A 176 -2.03 -5.61 -11.51
CA PHE A 176 -2.67 -5.81 -10.22
C PHE A 176 -4.12 -5.30 -10.25
N HIS A 177 -4.35 -4.04 -10.63
CA HIS A 177 -5.71 -3.48 -10.59
C HIS A 177 -6.67 -4.12 -11.60
N ARG A 178 -6.23 -4.36 -12.84
CA ARG A 178 -7.08 -4.93 -13.90
C ARG A 178 -7.58 -6.33 -13.56
N PHE A 179 -6.75 -7.13 -12.92
CA PHE A 179 -7.04 -8.54 -12.66
C PHE A 179 -7.55 -8.78 -11.24
N ALA A 180 -7.54 -7.78 -10.35
CA ALA A 180 -7.96 -7.93 -8.96
C ALA A 180 -9.39 -8.49 -8.82
N ASP A 181 -10.37 -7.94 -9.52
CA ASP A 181 -11.76 -8.37 -9.37
C ASP A 181 -11.99 -9.83 -9.81
N SER A 182 -11.28 -10.27 -10.84
CA SER A 182 -11.42 -11.61 -11.42
C SER A 182 -10.52 -12.65 -10.74
N CYS A 183 -9.40 -12.21 -10.14
CA CYS A 183 -8.31 -13.07 -9.72
C CYS A 183 -8.05 -13.06 -8.21
N ALA A 184 -8.44 -12.03 -7.46
CA ALA A 184 -8.14 -11.93 -6.03
C ALA A 184 -8.71 -13.10 -5.21
N ALA A 185 -9.85 -13.66 -5.61
CA ALA A 185 -10.42 -14.84 -4.96
C ALA A 185 -9.62 -16.12 -5.25
N SER A 186 -8.97 -16.22 -6.41
CA SER A 186 -8.20 -17.39 -6.87
C SER A 186 -6.70 -17.29 -6.58
N ALA A 187 -6.21 -16.09 -6.25
CA ALA A 187 -4.84 -15.78 -5.89
C ALA A 187 -4.36 -16.41 -4.58
N GLY A 188 -5.31 -16.94 -3.79
CA GLY A 188 -5.02 -17.42 -2.46
C GLY A 188 -4.74 -16.28 -1.47
N CYS A 189 -4.18 -16.62 -0.31
CA CYS A 189 -4.03 -15.71 0.84
C CYS A 189 -2.92 -14.64 0.71
N ALA A 190 -2.56 -14.23 -0.51
CA ALA A 190 -1.43 -13.35 -0.78
C ALA A 190 -1.56 -11.95 -0.14
N SER A 191 -2.78 -11.51 0.18
CA SER A 191 -2.99 -10.46 1.19
C SER A 191 -4.28 -10.68 1.95
N MET A 192 -4.18 -10.82 3.26
CA MET A 192 -5.33 -10.82 4.14
C MET A 192 -5.39 -9.46 4.83
N SER A 193 -5.66 -8.41 4.05
CA SER A 193 -5.85 -7.08 4.66
C SER A 193 -6.92 -7.10 5.75
N ARG A 194 -7.93 -7.96 5.62
CA ARG A 194 -9.03 -8.11 6.57
C ARG A 194 -8.64 -8.63 7.96
N TYR A 195 -7.41 -9.10 8.16
CA TYR A 195 -7.00 -9.75 9.41
C TYR A 195 -5.90 -8.99 10.16
N ALA A 196 -5.11 -8.17 9.46
CA ALA A 196 -4.24 -7.20 10.10
C ALA A 196 -5.09 -5.99 10.53
N ASN A 197 -4.97 -5.54 11.78
CA ASN A 197 -5.57 -4.26 12.16
C ASN A 197 -4.74 -3.13 11.53
N PRO A 198 -5.25 -2.37 10.53
CA PRO A 198 -4.46 -1.32 9.89
C PRO A 198 -4.18 -0.14 10.82
N ASN A 199 -4.98 0.00 11.88
CA ASN A 199 -4.81 1.00 12.92
C ASN A 199 -3.83 0.53 14.02
N ALA A 200 -3.33 -0.70 13.96
CA ALA A 200 -2.32 -1.17 14.89
C ALA A 200 -0.99 -0.44 14.65
N VAL A 201 -0.32 -0.14 15.74
CA VAL A 201 1.07 0.30 15.74
C VAL A 201 1.90 -0.84 16.31
N GLU A 202 2.85 -1.38 15.54
CA GLU A 202 3.80 -2.34 16.10
C GLU A 202 4.91 -1.58 16.84
N GLY A 203 5.23 -2.01 18.07
CA GLY A 203 6.37 -1.49 18.83
C GLY A 203 6.21 -0.06 19.38
N ALA A 204 7.20 0.36 20.18
CA ALA A 204 7.14 1.54 21.06
C ALA A 204 6.81 2.82 20.29
N GLU A 205 5.59 3.32 20.52
CA GLU A 205 5.06 4.68 20.36
C GLU A 205 5.54 5.42 19.12
N CYS A 206 4.65 5.72 18.16
CA CYS A 206 4.90 6.62 17.02
C CYS A 206 5.79 7.78 17.45
N GLN A 207 7.09 7.65 17.23
CA GLN A 207 8.03 8.58 17.81
C GLN A 207 7.91 9.81 16.96
N ARG A 208 7.44 10.90 17.57
CA ARG A 208 7.52 12.22 16.98
C ARG A 208 8.95 12.41 16.53
N GLU A 209 9.16 12.69 15.24
CA GLU A 209 10.40 13.31 14.79
C GLU A 209 10.42 14.75 15.35
N ASP A 210 10.56 14.88 16.67
CA ASP A 210 10.96 16.13 17.31
C ASP A 210 12.44 16.32 16.98
N VAL A 211 12.68 16.87 15.80
CA VAL A 211 13.91 17.58 15.47
C VAL A 211 13.95 18.80 16.38
N ARG A 212 14.38 18.62 17.63
CA ARG A 212 15.03 19.65 18.46
C ARG A 212 15.58 19.12 19.77
N ASN A 213 16.87 19.43 19.97
CA ASN A 213 17.66 19.42 21.20
C ASN A 213 18.12 18.08 21.77
N GLY A 214 19.33 17.71 21.34
CA GLY A 214 20.32 17.22 22.29
C GLY A 214 20.52 18.26 23.40
N SER A 215 20.02 17.99 24.59
CA SER A 215 20.67 18.45 25.81
C SER A 215 20.28 17.51 26.95
N LYS A 216 21.30 16.81 27.46
CA LYS A 216 21.22 16.08 28.72
C LYS A 216 20.91 17.10 29.82
N ALA A 217 19.79 16.93 30.51
CA ALA A 217 19.60 17.50 31.83
C ALA A 217 19.12 16.39 32.76
N GLN A 218 20.05 15.84 33.54
CA GLN A 218 19.75 15.06 34.73
C GLN A 218 18.95 15.94 35.70
N VAL A 219 17.89 15.40 36.28
CA VAL A 219 17.18 16.03 37.39
C VAL A 219 17.28 15.12 38.61
N ARG A 220 18.11 15.61 39.54
CA ARG A 220 18.24 15.35 40.99
C ARG A 220 18.77 13.98 41.43
#